data_AF-A0A2V4DES9-F1
#
_entry.id   AF-A0A2V4DES9-F1
#
_cell.length_a   1.000
_cell.length_b   1.000
_cell.length_c   1.000
_cell.angle_alpha   90.00
_cell.angle_beta   90.00
_cell.angle_gamma   90.00
#
_symmetry.space_group_name_H-M   'P 1'
#
loop_
_entity.id
_entity.type
_entity.pdbx_description
1 polymer ?
#
loop_
_entity_poly.entity_id
_entity_poly.type
_entity_poly.pdbx_seq_one_letter_code
_entity_poly.pdbx_strand_id
1 'polypeptide(L)'
;MKAENTPFWHALELAWCSDGALSLHSIRLLDAMQNMIGLSNSERAEIESHFEEEVVYDLTRAGFGCGDQALAAWVGTLTFLDDPASYDVSKAMGKAAMLAGLSRERWLASHSWMGQLGLGEPYAEGVWLEGEEAGEIARVPALLVPVAKMIGLIDQDE
;
A
#
# COMPACT_ATOMS: atom_id res chain seq x y z
N MET A 1 14.92 -5.55 -0.16
CA MET A 1 13.53 -5.26 0.22
C MET A 1 12.76 -6.55 -0.04
N LYS A 2 11.84 -6.98 0.82
CA LYS A 2 11.02 -8.15 0.49
C LYS A 2 9.90 -7.71 -0.46
N ALA A 3 9.74 -8.39 -1.59
CA ALA A 3 8.76 -8.01 -2.60
C ALA A 3 7.30 -8.04 -2.09
N GLU A 4 7.04 -8.78 -1.00
CA GLU A 4 5.74 -8.93 -0.33
C GLU A 4 5.20 -7.68 0.39
N ASN A 5 6.01 -6.63 0.57
CA ASN A 5 5.61 -5.41 1.29
C ASN A 5 5.69 -4.18 0.39
N THR A 6 4.97 -4.20 -0.74
CA THR A 6 4.88 -3.07 -1.67
C THR A 6 3.44 -2.69 -1.98
N PRO A 7 3.13 -1.41 -2.30
CA PRO A 7 1.80 -1.03 -2.79
C PRO A 7 1.35 -1.89 -3.96
N PHE A 8 2.26 -2.21 -4.88
CA PHE A 8 1.94 -3.03 -6.05
C PHE A 8 1.62 -4.48 -5.68
N TRP A 9 2.33 -5.06 -4.70
CA TRP A 9 1.98 -6.38 -4.16
C TRP A 9 0.55 -6.41 -3.62
N HIS A 10 0.16 -5.40 -2.83
CA HIS A 10 -1.22 -5.34 -2.33
C HIS A 10 -2.26 -5.20 -3.45
N ALA A 11 -1.92 -4.48 -4.52
CA ALA A 11 -2.76 -4.43 -5.71
C ALA A 11 -2.92 -5.83 -6.34
N LEU A 12 -1.85 -6.63 -6.40
CA LEU A 12 -1.92 -8.02 -6.84
C LEU A 12 -2.78 -8.86 -5.89
N GLU A 13 -2.61 -8.74 -4.58
CA GLU A 13 -3.48 -9.43 -3.61
C GLU A 13 -4.96 -9.13 -3.90
N LEU A 14 -5.34 -7.85 -4.01
CA LEU A 14 -6.71 -7.46 -4.33
C LEU A 14 -7.19 -8.03 -5.68
N ALA A 15 -6.33 -8.03 -6.69
CA ALA A 15 -6.65 -8.54 -8.01
C ALA A 15 -6.92 -10.05 -8.04
N TRP A 16 -6.28 -10.81 -7.15
CA TRP A 16 -6.32 -12.28 -7.12
C TRP A 16 -7.18 -12.89 -5.98
N CYS A 17 -7.52 -12.11 -4.94
CA CYS A 17 -8.11 -12.60 -3.67
C CYS A 17 -9.49 -13.29 -3.79
N SER A 18 -10.21 -13.11 -4.90
CA SER A 18 -11.59 -13.62 -5.00
C SER A 18 -11.69 -15.06 -5.50
N ASP A 19 -11.08 -15.37 -6.64
CA ASP A 19 -11.38 -16.61 -7.37
C ASP A 19 -10.15 -17.20 -8.09
N GLY A 20 -8.96 -16.70 -7.76
CA GLY A 20 -7.69 -17.18 -8.30
C GLY A 20 -7.54 -16.92 -9.80
N ALA A 21 -8.29 -15.95 -10.36
CA ALA A 21 -8.21 -15.54 -11.74
C ALA A 21 -8.04 -14.01 -11.86
N LEU A 22 -7.40 -13.58 -12.94
CA LEU A 22 -7.16 -12.16 -13.22
C LEU A 22 -8.01 -11.72 -14.41
N SER A 23 -8.82 -10.68 -14.24
CA SER A 23 -9.64 -10.14 -15.33
C SER A 23 -8.85 -9.14 -16.18
N LEU A 24 -9.31 -8.90 -17.43
CA LEU A 24 -8.76 -7.85 -18.29
C LEU A 24 -8.88 -6.45 -17.65
N HIS A 25 -9.94 -6.23 -16.85
CA HIS A 25 -10.10 -4.97 -16.16
C HIS A 25 -9.03 -4.80 -15.07
N SER A 26 -8.76 -5.85 -14.29
CA SER A 26 -7.69 -5.84 -13.28
C SER A 26 -6.31 -5.58 -13.89
N ILE A 27 -6.00 -6.18 -15.04
CA ILE A 27 -4.73 -5.92 -15.76
C ILE A 27 -4.58 -4.43 -16.07
N ARG A 28 -5.63 -3.79 -16.60
CA ARG A 28 -5.60 -2.35 -16.93
C ARG A 28 -5.45 -1.47 -15.69
N LEU A 29 -6.03 -1.88 -14.55
CA LEU A 29 -5.90 -1.17 -13.29
C LEU A 29 -4.46 -1.27 -12.75
N LEU A 30 -3.84 -2.45 -12.84
CA LEU A 30 -2.43 -2.65 -12.47
C LEU A 30 -1.49 -1.83 -13.36
N ASP A 31 -1.75 -1.78 -14.67
CA ASP A 31 -0.99 -0.94 -15.61
C ASP A 31 -1.13 0.56 -15.26
N ALA A 32 -2.34 1.01 -14.95
CA ALA A 32 -2.59 2.39 -14.54
C ALA A 32 -1.84 2.73 -13.25
N MET A 33 -1.93 1.85 -12.25
CA MET A 33 -1.23 2.02 -10.98
C MET A 33 0.29 2.07 -11.16
N GLN A 34 0.87 1.15 -11.92
CA GLN A 34 2.32 1.12 -12.19
C GLN A 34 2.80 2.48 -12.69
N ASN A 35 2.07 3.07 -13.65
CA ASN A 35 2.38 4.38 -14.19
C ASN A 35 2.25 5.50 -13.14
N MET A 36 1.20 5.46 -12.31
CA MET A 36 0.96 6.48 -11.29
C MET A 36 2.05 6.52 -10.22
N ILE A 37 2.53 5.36 -9.75
CA ILE A 37 3.57 5.27 -8.72
C ILE A 37 4.99 5.28 -9.29
N GLY A 38 5.14 5.38 -10.62
CA GLY A 38 6.44 5.41 -11.29
C GLY A 38 7.24 4.10 -11.19
N LEU A 39 6.57 2.96 -11.04
CA LEU A 39 7.22 1.66 -10.91
C LEU A 39 7.77 1.19 -12.27
N SER A 40 9.05 0.84 -12.35
CA SER A 40 9.65 0.40 -13.61
C SER A 40 9.15 -1.00 -14.01
N ASN A 41 9.26 -1.33 -15.30
CA ASN A 41 8.91 -2.67 -15.79
C ASN A 41 9.75 -3.77 -15.14
N SER A 42 11.02 -3.48 -14.80
CA SER A 42 11.91 -4.46 -14.14
C SER A 42 11.44 -4.74 -12.72
N GLU A 43 11.16 -3.68 -11.94
CA GLU A 43 10.66 -3.83 -10.56
C GLU A 43 9.30 -4.51 -10.54
N ARG A 44 8.40 -4.16 -11.46
CA ARG A 44 7.11 -4.84 -11.62
C ARG A 44 7.30 -6.33 -11.89
N ALA A 45 8.16 -6.69 -12.85
CA ALA A 45 8.40 -8.08 -13.20
C ALA A 45 8.97 -8.89 -12.01
N GLU A 46 9.86 -8.29 -11.21
CA GLU A 46 10.39 -8.92 -9.99
C GLU A 46 9.28 -9.16 -8.96
N ILE A 47 8.41 -8.18 -8.72
CA ILE A 47 7.27 -8.31 -7.79
C ILE A 47 6.28 -9.37 -8.27
N GLU A 48 5.89 -9.33 -9.55
CA GLU A 48 4.94 -10.29 -10.15
C GLU A 48 5.50 -11.71 -10.15
N SER A 49 6.78 -11.90 -10.46
CA SER A 49 7.43 -13.22 -10.41
C SER A 49 7.40 -13.80 -9.00
N HIS A 50 7.71 -12.99 -7.99
CA HIS A 50 7.67 -13.45 -6.60
C HIS A 50 6.24 -13.70 -6.12
N PHE A 51 5.29 -12.87 -6.54
CA PHE A 51 3.87 -13.07 -6.23
C PHE A 51 3.33 -14.36 -6.85
N GLU A 52 3.75 -14.69 -8.07
CA GLU A 52 3.37 -15.95 -8.72
C GLU A 52 3.86 -17.17 -7.93
N GLU A 53 5.12 -17.13 -7.47
CA GLU A 53 5.74 -18.20 -6.69
C GLU A 53 5.07 -18.39 -5.32
N GLU A 54 4.83 -17.31 -4.58
CA GLU A 54 4.34 -17.36 -3.20
C GLU A 54 2.82 -17.50 -3.08
N VAL A 55 2.07 -16.87 -4.00
CA VAL A 55 0.60 -16.74 -3.88
C VAL A 55 -0.11 -17.56 -4.95
N VAL A 56 0.29 -17.43 -6.22
CA VAL A 56 -0.48 -18.01 -7.33
C VAL A 56 -0.26 -19.50 -7.49
N TYR A 57 0.96 -20.00 -7.20
CA TYR A 57 1.31 -21.40 -7.39
C TYR A 57 0.35 -22.36 -6.66
N ASP A 58 -0.08 -22.01 -5.46
CA ASP A 58 -0.97 -22.81 -4.61
C ASP A 58 -2.46 -22.52 -4.81
N LEU A 59 -2.83 -21.53 -5.64
CA LEU A 59 -4.23 -21.18 -5.87
C LEU A 59 -4.91 -22.16 -6.85
N THR A 60 -6.06 -22.68 -6.44
CA THR A 60 -6.96 -23.40 -7.35
C THR A 60 -7.61 -22.38 -8.28
N ARG A 61 -7.12 -22.30 -9.53
CA ARG A 61 -7.67 -21.41 -10.57
C ARG A 61 -9.08 -21.87 -10.97
N ALA A 62 -10.10 -21.37 -10.29
CA ALA A 62 -11.49 -21.79 -10.48
C ALA A 62 -12.45 -20.66 -10.89
N GLY A 63 -11.92 -19.44 -11.07
CA GLY A 63 -12.68 -18.21 -11.21
C GLY A 63 -12.69 -17.54 -12.59
N PHE A 64 -13.38 -16.40 -12.66
CA PHE A 64 -13.48 -15.50 -13.82
C PHE A 64 -12.81 -14.12 -13.60
N GLY A 65 -12.24 -13.87 -12.42
CA GLY A 65 -11.55 -12.64 -12.06
C GLY A 65 -12.47 -11.59 -11.42
N CYS A 66 -13.09 -11.93 -10.29
CA CYS A 66 -14.03 -11.04 -9.56
C CYS A 66 -13.37 -10.05 -8.58
N GLY A 67 -12.03 -10.02 -8.47
CA GLY A 67 -11.31 -9.09 -7.59
C GLY A 67 -11.22 -7.64 -8.10
N ASP A 68 -11.78 -7.37 -9.29
CA ASP A 68 -11.65 -6.10 -9.99
C ASP A 68 -12.31 -4.92 -9.25
N GLN A 69 -13.42 -5.15 -8.55
CA GLN A 69 -14.11 -4.10 -7.80
C GLN A 69 -13.29 -3.58 -6.61
N ALA A 70 -12.69 -4.48 -5.82
CA ALA A 70 -11.87 -4.10 -4.67
C ALA A 70 -10.59 -3.39 -5.13
N LEU A 71 -9.96 -3.93 -6.18
CA LEU A 71 -8.80 -3.30 -6.81
C LEU A 71 -9.14 -1.91 -7.35
N ALA A 72 -10.25 -1.77 -8.08
CA ALA A 72 -10.67 -0.48 -8.66
C ALA A 72 -10.93 0.57 -7.57
N ALA A 73 -11.61 0.17 -6.49
CA ALA A 73 -11.86 1.07 -5.36
C ALA A 73 -10.55 1.55 -4.73
N TRP A 74 -9.59 0.65 -4.54
CA TRP A 74 -8.30 0.98 -3.94
C TRP A 74 -7.41 1.80 -4.87
N VAL A 75 -7.25 1.40 -6.13
CA VAL A 75 -6.50 2.16 -7.17
C VAL A 75 -7.09 3.55 -7.37
N GLY A 76 -8.43 3.70 -7.31
CA GLY A 76 -9.09 5.01 -7.37
C GLY A 76 -8.64 5.97 -6.28
N THR A 77 -8.19 5.46 -5.13
CA THR A 77 -7.67 6.28 -4.03
C THR A 77 -6.23 6.76 -4.22
N LEU A 78 -5.51 6.32 -5.27
CA LEU A 78 -4.20 6.88 -5.62
C LEU A 78 -4.27 8.36 -5.99
N THR A 79 -5.44 8.86 -6.38
CA THR A 79 -5.70 10.31 -6.57
C THR A 79 -5.43 11.14 -5.31
N PHE A 80 -5.42 10.51 -4.13
CA PHE A 80 -4.99 11.13 -2.88
C PHE A 80 -3.55 11.64 -2.93
N LEU A 81 -2.67 11.02 -3.72
CA LEU A 81 -1.27 11.44 -3.83
C LEU A 81 -1.11 12.84 -4.45
N ASP A 82 -2.09 13.29 -5.24
CA ASP A 82 -2.13 14.63 -5.81
C ASP A 82 -2.73 15.67 -4.86
N ASP A 83 -3.33 15.25 -3.74
CA ASP A 83 -3.93 16.14 -2.74
C ASP A 83 -2.81 16.73 -1.85
N PRO A 84 -2.75 18.07 -1.67
CA PRO A 84 -1.83 18.69 -0.71
C PRO A 84 -1.91 18.12 0.71
N ALA A 85 -3.09 17.63 1.12
CA ALA A 85 -3.30 17.01 2.43
C ALA A 85 -2.52 15.69 2.61
N SER A 86 -2.03 15.07 1.53
CA SER A 86 -1.26 13.82 1.59
C SER A 86 0.01 13.93 2.42
N TYR A 87 0.66 15.08 2.39
CA TYR A 87 1.86 15.37 3.18
C TYR A 87 1.55 15.44 4.68
N ASP A 88 0.46 16.11 5.04
CA ASP A 88 0.05 16.27 6.44
C ASP A 88 -0.41 14.94 7.04
N VAL A 89 -1.20 14.15 6.28
CA VAL A 89 -1.58 12.79 6.69
C VAL A 89 -0.35 11.89 6.83
N SER A 90 0.61 11.99 5.90
CA SER A 90 1.85 11.21 5.97
C SER A 90 2.68 11.54 7.23
N LYS A 91 2.85 12.83 7.55
CA LYS A 91 3.48 13.29 8.80
C LYS A 91 2.75 12.77 10.04
N ALA A 92 1.42 12.87 10.05
CA ALA A 92 0.60 12.37 11.14
C ALA A 92 0.78 10.84 11.33
N MET A 93 0.84 10.07 10.24
CA MET A 93 1.12 8.63 10.30
C MET A 93 2.52 8.32 10.83
N GLY A 94 3.53 9.11 10.45
CA GLY A 94 4.89 8.98 10.98
C GLY A 94 4.96 9.20 12.49
N LYS A 95 4.22 10.19 12.99
CA LYS A 95 4.07 10.42 14.43
C LYS A 95 3.34 9.27 15.12
N ALA A 96 2.23 8.80 14.54
CA ALA A 96 1.49 7.67 15.09
C ALA A 96 2.36 6.41 15.20
N ALA A 97 3.19 6.14 14.18
CA ALA A 97 4.17 5.07 14.18
C ALA A 97 5.21 5.22 15.32
N MET A 98 5.71 6.43 15.56
CA MET A 98 6.61 6.69 16.69
C MET A 98 5.94 6.41 18.05
N LEU A 99 4.71 6.92 18.24
CA LEU A 99 3.95 6.73 19.48
C LEU A 99 3.55 5.28 19.73
N ALA A 100 3.31 4.50 18.67
CA ALA A 100 3.01 3.08 18.74
C ALA A 100 4.23 2.23 19.18
N GLY A 101 5.44 2.79 19.19
CA GLY A 101 6.65 2.08 19.63
C GLY A 101 7.07 0.96 18.67
N LEU A 102 7.12 1.23 17.37
CA LEU A 102 7.43 0.23 16.36
C LEU A 102 8.83 -0.39 16.51
N SER A 103 8.91 -1.68 16.16
CA SER A 103 10.20 -2.32 15.93
C SER A 103 10.90 -1.70 14.71
N ARG A 104 12.23 -1.82 14.65
CA ARG A 104 13.03 -1.39 13.48
C ARG A 104 12.52 -1.99 12.17
N GLU A 105 12.10 -3.24 12.19
CA GLU A 105 11.60 -3.94 11.00
C GLU A 105 10.30 -3.32 10.50
N ARG A 106 9.32 -3.09 11.38
CA ARG A 106 8.05 -2.44 11.02
C ARG A 106 8.25 -1.01 10.56
N TRP A 107 9.18 -0.28 11.18
CA TRP A 107 9.56 1.06 10.73
C TRP A 107 10.11 1.05 9.31
N LEU A 108 11.09 0.17 9.02
CA LEU A 108 11.69 0.09 7.68
C LEU A 108 10.66 -0.33 6.63
N ALA A 109 9.78 -1.28 6.96
CA ALA A 109 8.72 -1.73 6.06
C ALA A 109 7.73 -0.59 5.74
N SER A 110 7.18 0.06 6.78
CA SER A 110 6.23 1.16 6.60
C SER A 110 6.85 2.37 5.88
N HIS A 111 8.07 2.78 6.24
CA HIS A 111 8.77 3.86 5.56
C HIS A 111 9.05 3.52 4.09
N SER A 112 9.47 2.30 3.79
CA SER A 112 9.70 1.84 2.41
C SER A 112 8.42 1.80 1.58
N TRP A 113 7.29 1.45 2.20
CA TRP A 113 5.98 1.50 1.55
C TRP A 113 5.57 2.94 1.22
N MET A 114 5.66 3.82 2.21
CA MET A 114 5.36 5.26 2.04
C MET A 114 6.27 5.88 0.99
N GLY A 115 7.55 5.49 0.92
CA GLY A 115 8.50 5.92 -0.09
C GLY A 115 8.07 5.58 -1.53
N GLN A 116 7.51 4.39 -1.76
CA GLN A 116 7.00 3.99 -3.08
C GLN A 116 5.77 4.78 -3.53
N LEU A 117 5.08 5.42 -2.59
CA LEU A 117 3.98 6.34 -2.87
C LEU A 117 4.43 7.80 -2.98
N GLY A 118 5.75 8.08 -2.88
CA GLY A 118 6.28 9.44 -2.81
C GLY A 118 6.07 10.15 -1.47
N LEU A 119 5.59 9.44 -0.44
CA LEU A 119 5.24 9.99 0.87
C LEU A 119 6.27 9.66 1.97
N GLY A 120 7.41 9.06 1.62
CA GLY A 120 8.41 8.60 2.59
C GLY A 120 9.08 9.72 3.40
N GLU A 121 9.40 10.84 2.76
CA GLU A 121 10.00 12.00 3.43
C GLU A 121 9.07 12.63 4.48
N PRO A 122 7.82 13.04 4.14
CA PRO A 122 6.91 13.56 5.17
C PRO A 122 6.60 12.52 6.26
N TYR A 123 6.57 11.24 5.93
CA TYR A 123 6.41 10.18 6.93
C TYR A 123 7.58 10.14 7.92
N ALA A 124 8.81 10.28 7.45
CA ALA A 124 10.00 10.34 8.31
C ALA A 124 10.05 11.63 9.16
N GLU A 125 9.64 12.76 8.60
CA GLU A 125 9.54 14.04 9.34
C GLU A 125 8.60 13.93 10.53
N GLY A 126 7.47 13.24 10.35
CA GLY A 126 6.44 13.05 11.37
C GLY A 126 6.95 12.52 12.72
N VAL A 127 8.00 11.70 12.70
CA VAL A 127 8.62 11.11 13.91
C VAL A 127 9.18 12.16 14.85
N TRP A 128 9.56 13.33 14.32
CA TRP A 128 10.20 14.40 15.07
C TRP A 128 9.23 15.49 15.54
N LEU A 129 7.94 15.39 15.20
CA LEU A 129 6.95 16.40 15.52
C LEU A 129 6.49 16.27 16.98
N GLU A 130 6.65 17.33 17.78
CA GLU A 130 6.23 17.37 19.17
C GLU A 130 4.74 17.82 19.28
N GLY A 131 4.09 17.55 20.42
CA GLY A 131 2.75 18.10 20.72
C GLY A 131 1.66 17.83 19.66
N GLU A 132 0.98 18.87 19.16
CA GLU A 132 -0.08 18.79 18.13
C GLU A 132 0.44 19.07 16.70
N GLU A 133 1.76 19.19 16.50
CA GLU A 133 2.35 19.71 15.25
C GLU A 133 2.12 18.83 14.01
N ALA A 134 1.77 17.55 14.20
CA ALA A 134 1.46 16.64 13.10
C ALA A 134 -0.03 16.63 12.72
N GLY A 135 -0.89 17.29 13.51
CA GLY A 135 -2.34 17.17 13.40
C GLY A 135 -2.88 15.81 13.86
N GLU A 136 -4.21 15.72 14.04
CA GLU A 136 -4.91 14.46 14.29
C GLU A 136 -5.30 13.78 12.97
N ILE A 137 -5.10 12.46 12.89
CA ILE A 137 -5.59 11.67 11.75
C ILE A 137 -7.10 11.46 11.94
N ALA A 138 -7.91 12.33 11.36
CA ALA A 138 -9.37 12.19 11.41
C ALA A 138 -9.86 10.93 10.68
N ARG A 139 -9.20 10.54 9.58
CA ARG A 139 -9.47 9.32 8.81
C ARG A 139 -8.24 8.91 8.01
N VAL A 140 -7.92 7.62 8.01
CA VAL A 140 -6.89 7.04 7.15
C VAL A 140 -7.44 6.86 5.73
N PRO A 141 -6.82 7.44 4.68
CA PRO A 141 -7.17 7.16 3.29
C PRO A 141 -7.03 5.67 2.97
N ALA A 142 -7.90 5.10 2.13
CA ALA A 142 -7.88 3.65 1.85
C ALA A 142 -6.51 3.18 1.32
N LEU A 143 -5.85 4.02 0.52
CA LEU A 143 -4.48 3.80 0.03
C LEU A 143 -3.47 3.50 1.16
N LEU A 144 -3.65 4.13 2.31
CA LEU A 144 -2.73 4.07 3.45
C LEU A 144 -3.16 3.09 4.54
N VAL A 145 -4.32 2.45 4.41
CA VAL A 145 -4.80 1.43 5.35
C VAL A 145 -3.80 0.27 5.54
N PRO A 146 -3.16 -0.28 4.49
CA PRO A 146 -2.13 -1.32 4.68
C PRO A 146 -1.00 -0.85 5.62
N VAL A 147 -0.52 0.39 5.46
CA VAL A 147 0.51 0.96 6.32
C VAL A 147 -0.02 1.20 7.73
N ALA A 148 -1.24 1.70 7.88
CA ALA A 148 -1.87 1.90 9.18
C ALA A 148 -1.97 0.59 9.98
N LYS A 149 -2.27 -0.53 9.31
CA LYS A 149 -2.23 -1.88 9.93
C LYS A 149 -0.80 -2.30 10.29
N MET A 150 0.18 -2.08 9.41
CA MET A 150 1.60 -2.38 9.71
C MET A 150 2.11 -1.65 10.96
N ILE A 151 1.66 -0.42 11.18
CA ILE A 151 2.08 0.41 12.32
C ILE A 151 1.20 0.24 13.55
N GLY A 152 0.15 -0.59 13.49
CA GLY A 152 -0.77 -0.83 14.61
C GLY A 152 -1.69 0.36 14.93
N LEU A 153 -1.95 1.24 13.95
CA LEU A 153 -2.92 2.33 14.08
C LEU A 153 -4.37 1.83 13.89
N ILE A 154 -4.54 0.77 13.10
CA ILE A 154 -5.81 0.08 12.87
C ILE A 154 -5.58 -1.40 13.18
N ASP A 155 -6.56 -2.05 13.80
CA ASP A 155 -6.52 -3.49 14.07
C ASP A 155 -6.56 -4.30 12.76
N GLN A 156 -6.03 -5.53 12.79
CA GLN A 156 -5.94 -6.34 11.57
C GLN A 156 -7.31 -6.84 11.06
N ASP A 157 -8.32 -6.85 11.93
CA ASP A 157 -9.64 -7.46 11.71
C ASP A 157 -10.75 -6.48 11.24
N GLU A 158 -10.44 -5.20 11.02
CA GLU A 158 -11.35 -4.20 10.41
C GLU A 158 -11.06 -3.94 8.93
#